data_AF-A0A1J5S5H1-F1
#
_entry.id   AF-A0A1J5S5H1-F1
#
_cell.length_a   1.000
_cell.length_b   1.000
_cell.length_c   1.000
_cell.angle_alpha   90.00
_cell.angle_beta   90.00
_cell.angle_gamma   90.00
#
_symmetry.space_group_name_H-M   'P 1'
#
loop_
_entity.id
_entity.type
_entity.pdbx_description
1 polymer ?
#
loop_
_entity_poly.entity_id
_entity_poly.type
_entity_poly.pdbx_seq_one_letter_code
_entity_poly.pdbx_strand_id
1 'polypeptide(L)'
;MATAALVLNHLLNHSLYDGLAAKGDQVTAHKYLAFIHCINDEVAQCRSEFKKALEIDPQFKLKPEEAGHPKWGPVFREEKARYAK
;
A
#
# COMPACT_ATOMS: atom_id res chain seq x y z
N MET A 1 20.32 5.26 15.18
CA MET A 1 20.22 3.98 14.43
C MET A 1 18.97 3.86 13.55
N ALA A 2 17.91 4.68 13.73
CA ALA A 2 16.72 4.65 12.87
C ALA A 2 16.88 5.31 11.47
N THR A 3 17.97 6.08 11.26
CA THR A 3 18.14 6.90 10.05
C THR A 3 18.48 6.07 8.81
N ALA A 4 19.29 5.01 8.91
CA ALA A 4 19.70 4.22 7.76
C ALA A 4 18.54 3.42 7.14
N ALA A 5 17.67 2.83 7.96
CA ALA A 5 16.47 2.13 7.50
C ALA A 5 15.45 3.09 6.87
N LEU A 6 15.26 4.29 7.46
CA LEU A 6 14.40 5.32 6.88
C LEU A 6 14.94 5.82 5.53
N VAL A 7 16.25 6.03 5.40
CA VAL A 7 16.87 6.47 4.15
C VAL A 7 16.75 5.40 3.08
N LEU A 8 16.99 4.12 3.41
CA LEU A 8 16.82 3.02 2.46
C LEU A 8 15.38 2.92 1.97
N ASN A 9 14.41 3.03 2.89
CA ASN A 9 13.00 2.99 2.53
C ASN A 9 12.58 4.21 1.72
N HIS A 10 13.14 5.39 2.01
CA HIS A 10 12.91 6.62 1.26
C HIS A 10 13.47 6.54 -0.17
N LEU A 11 14.68 6.02 -0.33
CA LEU A 11 15.33 5.83 -1.63
C LEU A 11 14.60 4.79 -2.50
N LEU A 12 14.18 3.67 -1.90
CA LEU A 12 13.40 2.65 -2.60
C LEU A 12 12.06 3.22 -3.09
N ASN A 13 11.36 3.99 -2.25
CA ASN A 13 10.16 4.69 -2.69
C ASN A 13 10.50 5.65 -3.84
N HIS A 14 11.44 6.57 -3.70
CA HIS A 14 11.76 7.54 -4.76
C HIS A 14 12.09 6.88 -6.12
N SER A 15 12.94 5.84 -6.12
CA SER A 15 13.28 5.12 -7.35
C SER A 15 12.09 4.43 -8.02
N LEU A 16 11.10 3.99 -7.22
CA LEU A 16 9.86 3.41 -7.71
C LEU A 16 8.96 4.49 -8.32
N TYR A 17 8.87 5.67 -7.69
CA TYR A 17 8.08 6.79 -8.18
C TYR A 17 8.64 7.42 -9.46
N ASP A 18 9.97 7.52 -9.59
CA ASP A 18 10.62 8.07 -10.79
C ASP A 18 10.34 7.23 -12.05
N GLY A 19 10.09 5.92 -11.89
CA GLY A 19 9.67 5.02 -12.96
C GLY A 19 8.15 4.92 -13.19
N LEU A 20 7.33 5.40 -12.25
CA LEU A 20 5.86 5.32 -12.28
C LEU A 20 5.27 6.73 -12.40
N ALA A 21 5.37 7.33 -13.58
CA ALA A 21 4.94 8.71 -13.81
C ALA A 21 3.43 8.93 -13.58
N ALA A 22 2.60 7.90 -13.78
CA ALA A 22 1.16 8.00 -13.56
C ALA A 22 0.78 7.64 -12.12
N LYS A 23 -0.08 8.47 -11.50
CA LYS A 23 -0.65 8.19 -10.16
C LYS A 23 -1.30 6.80 -10.07
N GLY A 24 -1.96 6.35 -11.14
CA GLY A 24 -2.58 5.02 -11.20
C GLY A 24 -1.56 3.88 -11.08
N ASP A 25 -0.37 4.05 -11.64
CA ASP A 25 0.71 3.07 -11.55
C ASP A 25 1.30 3.01 -10.14
N GLN A 26 1.42 4.17 -9.48
CA GLN A 26 1.87 4.26 -8.08
C GLN A 26 0.86 3.60 -7.12
N VAL A 27 -0.45 3.86 -7.30
CA VAL A 27 -1.51 3.17 -6.55
C VAL A 27 -1.45 1.67 -6.78
N THR A 28 -1.24 1.25 -8.02
CA THR A 28 -1.13 -0.17 -8.39
C THR A 28 0.09 -0.82 -7.72
N ALA A 29 1.23 -0.13 -7.68
CA ALA A 29 2.44 -0.62 -7.03
C ALA A 29 2.23 -0.81 -5.51
N HIS A 30 1.68 0.20 -4.83
CA HIS A 30 1.37 0.12 -3.40
C HIS A 30 0.32 -0.97 -3.10
N LYS A 31 -0.67 -1.17 -3.97
CA LYS A 31 -1.63 -2.29 -3.86
C LYS A 31 -0.90 -3.64 -3.85
N TYR A 32 0.00 -3.88 -4.80
CA TYR A 32 0.71 -5.16 -4.88
C TYR A 32 1.71 -5.35 -3.74
N LEU A 33 2.40 -4.30 -3.29
CA LEU A 33 3.24 -4.35 -2.09
C LEU A 33 2.41 -4.70 -0.84
N ALA A 34 1.22 -4.10 -0.69
CA ALA A 34 0.30 -4.46 0.38
C ALA A 34 -0.09 -5.94 0.33
N PHE A 35 -0.43 -6.48 -0.85
CA PHE A 35 -0.74 -7.90 -1.01
C PHE A 35 0.41 -8.81 -0.58
N ILE A 36 1.65 -8.49 -1.00
CA ILE A 36 2.85 -9.25 -0.64
C ILE A 36 3.05 -9.26 0.87
N HIS A 37 3.04 -8.10 1.51
CA HIS A 37 3.20 -7.99 2.97
C HIS A 37 2.10 -8.73 3.73
N CYS A 38 0.85 -8.64 3.25
CA CYS A 38 -0.25 -9.38 3.85
C CYS A 38 -0.09 -10.90 3.71
N ILE A 39 0.43 -11.40 2.59
CA ILE A 39 0.71 -12.84 2.42
C ILE A 39 1.82 -13.30 3.37
N ASN A 40 2.83 -12.46 3.59
CA ASN A 40 3.96 -12.71 4.50
C ASN A 40 3.62 -12.51 6.00
N ASP A 41 2.36 -12.22 6.32
CA ASP A 41 1.88 -11.92 7.68
C ASP A 41 2.54 -10.66 8.31
N GLU A 42 3.07 -9.76 7.48
CA GLU A 42 3.65 -8.47 7.84
C GLU A 42 2.56 -7.38 7.91
N VAL A 43 1.64 -7.53 8.86
CA VAL A 43 0.38 -6.75 8.89
C VAL A 43 0.61 -5.24 8.99
N ALA A 44 1.65 -4.79 9.71
CA ALA A 44 1.94 -3.36 9.83
C ALA A 44 2.35 -2.73 8.49
N GLN A 45 3.18 -3.42 7.73
CA GLN A 45 3.62 -3.03 6.39
C GLN A 45 2.45 -3.12 5.41
N CYS A 46 1.64 -4.18 5.48
CA CYS A 46 0.44 -4.30 4.64
C CYS A 46 -0.51 -3.10 4.80
N ARG A 47 -0.79 -2.69 6.05
CA ARG A 47 -1.59 -1.49 6.34
C ARG A 47 -0.94 -0.22 5.79
N SER A 48 0.37 -0.06 6.03
CA SER A 48 1.13 1.10 5.56
C SER A 48 1.05 1.26 4.05
N GLU A 49 1.20 0.18 3.29
CA GLU A 49 1.14 0.25 1.83
C GLU A 49 -0.28 0.56 1.32
N PHE A 50 -1.33 0.00 1.93
CA PHE A 50 -2.70 0.41 1.59
C PHE A 50 -2.98 1.88 1.92
N LYS A 51 -2.46 2.37 3.05
CA LYS A 51 -2.58 3.79 3.42
C LYS A 51 -1.93 4.68 2.36
N LYS A 52 -0.71 4.37 1.90
CA LYS A 52 -0.04 5.12 0.82
C LYS A 52 -0.85 5.12 -0.47
N ALA A 53 -1.44 3.99 -0.85
CA ALA A 53 -2.32 3.92 -2.02
C ALA A 53 -3.52 4.88 -1.89
N LEU A 54 -4.12 4.97 -0.70
CA LEU A 54 -5.25 5.87 -0.41
C LEU A 54 -4.84 7.35 -0.31
N GLU A 55 -3.61 7.64 0.13
CA GLU A 55 -3.05 9.00 0.11
C GLU A 55 -2.87 9.54 -1.32
N ILE A 56 -2.53 8.66 -2.28
CA ILE A 56 -2.37 9.01 -3.70
C ILE A 56 -3.74 9.13 -4.39
N ASP A 57 -4.63 8.17 -4.14
CA ASP A 57 -6.00 8.15 -4.64
C ASP A 57 -6.99 7.79 -3.52
N PRO A 58 -7.64 8.79 -2.90
CA PRO A 58 -8.67 8.58 -1.88
C PRO A 58 -9.87 7.75 -2.35
N GLN A 59 -10.13 7.71 -3.66
CA GLN A 59 -11.24 6.97 -4.23
C GLN A 59 -10.89 5.51 -4.53
N PHE A 60 -9.61 5.13 -4.43
CA PHE A 60 -9.09 3.80 -4.73
C PHE A 60 -9.93 2.69 -4.09
N LYS A 61 -10.25 1.68 -4.90
CA LYS A 61 -10.98 0.47 -4.48
C LYS A 61 -10.26 -0.75 -5.04
N LEU A 62 -10.20 -1.80 -4.23
CA LEU A 62 -9.91 -3.14 -4.73
C LEU A 62 -11.05 -3.59 -5.66
N LYS A 63 -10.69 -4.35 -6.70
CA LYS A 63 -11.70 -5.02 -7.52
C LYS A 63 -12.46 -6.06 -6.67
N PRO A 64 -13.71 -6.42 -7.02
CA PRO A 64 -14.49 -7.39 -6.27
C PRO A 64 -13.75 -8.71 -6.02
N GLU A 65 -13.00 -9.18 -7.01
CA GLU A 65 -12.24 -10.43 -6.94
C GLU A 65 -11.06 -10.33 -5.97
N GLU A 66 -10.48 -9.13 -5.81
CA GLU A 66 -9.37 -8.86 -4.90
C GLU A 66 -9.88 -8.62 -3.47
N ALA A 67 -11.01 -7.91 -3.30
CA ALA A 67 -11.54 -7.51 -2.00
C ALA A 67 -12.03 -8.69 -1.14
N GLY A 68 -12.35 -9.82 -1.77
CA GLY A 68 -12.79 -11.05 -1.12
C GLY A 68 -11.67 -11.89 -0.50
N HIS A 69 -10.40 -11.57 -0.74
CA HIS A 69 -9.30 -12.41 -0.27
C HIS A 69 -9.16 -12.36 1.26
N PRO A 70 -9.00 -13.51 1.95
CA PRO A 70 -9.03 -13.57 3.41
C PRO A 70 -7.87 -12.84 4.09
N LYS A 71 -6.67 -12.80 3.48
CA LYS A 71 -5.49 -12.19 4.09
C LYS A 71 -5.47 -10.65 4.03
N TRP A 72 -5.83 -10.04 2.89
CA TRP A 72 -5.70 -8.59 2.70
C TRP A 72 -7.05 -7.85 2.62
N GLY A 73 -8.14 -8.53 2.28
CA GLY A 73 -9.47 -7.92 2.17
C GLY A 73 -9.92 -7.22 3.46
N PRO A 74 -9.84 -7.88 4.64
CA PRO A 74 -10.14 -7.24 5.92
C PRO A 74 -9.24 -6.03 6.21
N VAL A 75 -7.93 -6.18 5.98
CA VAL A 75 -6.94 -5.12 6.22
C VAL A 75 -7.24 -3.88 5.38
N PHE A 76 -7.52 -4.05 4.08
CA PHE A 76 -7.88 -2.93 3.21
C PHE A 76 -9.18 -2.23 3.66
N ARG A 77 -10.20 -3.00 4.04
CA ARG A 77 -11.47 -2.42 4.53
C ARG A 77 -11.26 -1.58 5.79
N GLU A 78 -10.47 -2.08 6.73
CA GLU A 78 -10.14 -1.35 7.96
C GLU A 78 -9.36 -0.07 7.67
N GLU A 79 -8.30 -0.15 6.85
CA GLU A 79 -7.49 1.04 6.51
C GLU A 79 -8.29 2.08 5.74
N LYS A 80 -9.15 1.65 4.81
CA LYS A 80 -10.05 2.56 4.11
C LYS A 80 -11.03 3.25 5.06
N ALA A 81 -11.58 2.52 6.03
CA ALA A 81 -12.46 3.09 7.05
C ALA A 81 -11.71 4.05 8.01
N ARG A 82 -10.42 3.78 8.30
CA ARG A 82 -9.57 4.70 9.09
C ARG A 82 -9.24 5.97 8.32
N TYR A 83 -8.94 5.85 7.02
CA TYR A 83 -8.59 6.98 6.16
C TYR A 83 -9.78 7.91 5.89
N ALA A 84 -11.01 7.36 5.86
CA ALA A 84 -12.23 8.12 5.62
C ALA A 84 -12.78 8.86 6.87
N LYS A 85 -12.19 8.66 8.05
CA LYS A 85 -12.55 9.34 9.29
C LYS A 85 -11.66 10.56 9.50
#